data_AF-A0A1V5HQI4-F1
#
_entry.id   AF-A0A1V5HQI4-F1
#
_cell.length_a   1.000
_cell.length_b   1.000
_cell.length_c   1.000
_cell.angle_alpha   90.00
_cell.angle_beta   90.00
_cell.angle_gamma   90.00
#
_symmetry.space_group_name_H-M   'P 1'
#
loop_
_entity.id
_entity.type
_entity.pdbx_description
1 polymer ?
#
loop_
_entity_poly.entity_id
_entity_poly.type
_entity_poly.pdbx_seq_one_letter_code
_entity_poly.pdbx_strand_id
1 'polypeptide(L)'
;MKTKTPVAPKVNPGQKIGRLLSTIFLSVFTVLTIGLAVLVVYEYHQSLWPEDTLTPAGLLFVFVPLLVFCFCNALGCGLYLWIDGGIHHQKVIFPIIMLTLLSLSAMGSIGGAVYDHNAYNEAYTYSPEKWAAAKNYERYRMWPSFESQHNLYGADQTTVVSYLGKPDRSETTATNWVYDLGPDGLGVDNMLLSVYFSSDALVTGYSLWQS
;
A
#
# COMPACT_ATOMS: atom_id res chain seq x y z
N MET A 1 -3.28 -57.13 50.83
CA MET A 1 -3.75 -56.10 49.85
C MET A 1 -2.57 -55.77 48.94
N LYS A 2 -2.59 -56.16 47.66
CA LYS A 2 -1.54 -55.76 46.69
C LYS A 2 -2.01 -54.51 45.97
N THR A 3 -1.34 -53.39 46.22
CA THR A 3 -1.52 -52.13 45.47
C THR A 3 -1.06 -52.34 44.03
N LYS A 4 -1.99 -52.29 43.07
CA LYS A 4 -1.66 -52.24 41.65
C LYS A 4 -0.99 -50.89 41.37
N THR A 5 0.28 -50.94 40.99
CA THR A 5 1.02 -49.78 40.47
C THR A 5 0.28 -49.24 39.25
N PRO A 6 0.07 -47.92 39.11
CA PRO A 6 -0.57 -47.38 37.93
C PRO A 6 0.33 -47.64 36.73
N VAL A 7 -0.17 -48.41 35.75
CA VAL A 7 0.52 -48.62 34.48
C VAL A 7 0.45 -47.29 33.73
N ALA A 8 1.57 -46.59 33.66
CA ALA A 8 1.66 -45.39 32.84
C ALA A 8 1.28 -45.74 31.39
N PRO A 9 0.38 -44.98 30.75
CA PRO A 9 -0.04 -45.27 29.39
C PRO A 9 1.20 -45.27 28.48
N LYS A 10 1.44 -46.41 27.84
CA LYS A 10 2.58 -46.60 26.94
C LYS A 10 2.33 -45.75 25.69
N VAL A 11 2.93 -44.57 25.64
CA VAL A 11 2.79 -43.65 24.49
C VAL A 11 3.20 -44.39 23.22
N ASN A 12 2.25 -44.52 22.28
CA ASN A 12 2.44 -45.27 21.05
C ASN A 12 3.57 -44.62 20.22
N PRO A 13 4.58 -45.37 19.73
CA PRO A 13 5.64 -44.83 18.88
C PRO A 13 5.12 -43.98 17.71
N GLY A 14 3.96 -44.35 17.13
CA GLY A 14 3.30 -43.58 16.08
C GLY A 14 2.87 -42.17 16.53
N GLN A 15 2.44 -42.00 17.77
CA GLN A 15 2.11 -40.67 18.34
C GLN A 15 3.36 -39.81 18.56
N LYS A 16 4.49 -40.41 18.97
CA LYS A 16 5.75 -39.67 19.13
C LYS A 16 6.28 -39.15 17.80
N ILE A 17 6.25 -39.98 16.77
CA ILE A 17 6.66 -39.61 15.41
C ILE A 17 5.72 -38.55 14.83
N GLY A 18 4.40 -38.72 15.00
CA GLY A 18 3.39 -37.73 14.59
C GLY A 18 3.64 -36.36 15.21
N ARG A 19 3.87 -36.29 16.53
CA ARG A 19 4.17 -35.03 17.24
C ARG A 19 5.45 -34.36 16.75
N LEU A 20 6.51 -35.13 16.50
CA LEU A 20 7.77 -34.62 15.98
C LEU A 20 7.58 -34.01 14.58
N LEU A 21 6.90 -34.73 13.69
CA LEU A 21 6.61 -34.26 12.33
C LEU A 21 5.75 -33.00 12.34
N SER A 22 4.69 -32.95 13.17
CA SER A 22 3.86 -31.75 13.30
C SER A 22 4.65 -30.55 13.82
N THR A 23 5.57 -30.76 14.76
CA THR A 23 6.40 -29.68 15.33
C THR A 23 7.37 -29.13 14.30
N ILE A 24 8.03 -30.01 13.54
CA ILE A 24 8.94 -29.62 12.45
C ILE A 24 8.15 -28.85 11.38
N PHE A 25 6.98 -29.37 10.99
CA PHE A 25 6.09 -28.73 10.03
C PHE A 25 5.71 -27.31 10.49
N LEU A 26 5.22 -27.16 11.73
CA LEU A 26 4.86 -25.86 12.30
C LEU A 26 6.05 -24.89 12.37
N SER A 27 7.23 -25.38 12.73
CA SER A 27 8.42 -24.53 12.88
C SER A 27 8.92 -24.00 11.53
N VAL A 28 9.04 -24.88 10.53
CA VAL A 28 9.42 -24.48 9.16
C VAL A 28 8.39 -23.52 8.59
N PHE A 29 7.10 -23.81 8.80
CA PHE A 29 6.02 -22.98 8.30
C PHE A 29 6.03 -21.59 8.94
N THR A 30 6.32 -21.50 10.25
CA THR A 30 6.46 -20.22 10.98
C THR A 30 7.59 -19.37 10.41
N VAL A 31 8.76 -19.96 10.12
CA VAL A 31 9.89 -19.23 9.53
C VAL A 31 9.54 -18.70 8.13
N LEU A 32 8.92 -19.54 7.30
CA LEU A 32 8.42 -19.13 5.99
C LEU A 32 7.38 -18.00 6.10
N THR A 33 6.56 -18.02 7.16
CA THR A 33 5.57 -16.95 7.44
C THR A 33 6.25 -15.63 7.71
N ILE A 34 7.26 -15.62 8.59
CA ILE A 34 7.98 -14.40 8.95
C ILE A 34 8.66 -13.84 7.71
N GLY A 35 9.29 -14.68 6.89
CA GLY A 35 9.87 -14.28 5.61
C GLY A 35 8.83 -13.68 4.66
N LEU A 36 7.66 -14.32 4.53
CA LEU A 36 6.57 -13.81 3.70
C LEU A 36 6.01 -12.48 4.23
N ALA A 37 5.82 -12.35 5.54
CA ALA A 37 5.32 -11.14 6.16
C ALA A 37 6.30 -9.96 5.99
N VAL A 38 7.61 -10.21 6.15
CA VAL A 38 8.65 -9.20 5.87
C VAL A 38 8.62 -8.78 4.40
N LEU A 39 8.49 -9.74 3.48
CA LEU A 39 8.41 -9.45 2.05
C LEU A 39 7.14 -8.66 1.72
N VAL A 40 6.01 -8.99 2.32
CA VAL A 40 4.75 -8.24 2.18
C VAL A 40 4.86 -6.82 2.72
N VAL A 41 5.48 -6.62 3.90
CA VAL A 41 5.73 -5.28 4.45
C VAL A 41 6.69 -4.48 3.56
N TYR A 42 7.69 -5.14 2.99
CA TYR A 42 8.61 -4.52 2.05
C TYR A 42 7.90 -4.06 0.77
N GLU A 43 7.15 -4.95 0.11
CA GLU A 43 6.34 -4.62 -1.08
C GLU A 43 5.29 -3.54 -0.76
N TYR A 44 4.67 -3.59 0.42
CA TYR A 44 3.76 -2.54 0.90
C TYR A 44 4.46 -1.18 1.04
N HIS A 45 5.67 -1.15 1.61
CA HIS A 45 6.44 0.09 1.70
C HIS A 45 6.79 0.63 0.31
N GLN A 46 7.21 -0.23 -0.62
CA GLN A 46 7.51 0.18 -2.00
C GLN A 46 6.25 0.65 -2.74
N SER A 47 5.08 0.10 -2.42
CA SER A 47 3.82 0.50 -3.05
C SER A 47 3.31 1.88 -2.68
N LEU A 48 3.63 2.35 -1.49
CA LEU A 48 3.13 3.62 -0.98
C LEU A 48 3.90 4.84 -1.51
N TRP A 49 5.08 4.63 -2.13
CA TRP A 49 5.99 5.71 -2.52
C TRP A 49 6.89 5.29 -3.72
N PRO A 50 7.10 6.16 -4.72
CA PRO A 50 6.22 6.49 -5.82
C PRO A 50 6.65 5.86 -7.18
N GLU A 51 5.73 6.02 -8.12
CA GLU A 51 5.79 5.96 -9.60
C GLU A 51 5.43 4.69 -10.35
N ASP A 52 5.66 3.48 -9.85
CA ASP A 52 5.27 2.33 -10.66
C ASP A 52 4.94 1.07 -9.85
N THR A 53 3.86 0.43 -10.28
CA THR A 53 3.54 -0.99 -10.07
C THR A 53 2.93 -1.41 -8.72
N LEU A 54 1.65 -1.07 -8.53
CA LEU A 54 0.71 -2.09 -8.03
C LEU A 54 -0.33 -2.44 -9.08
N THR A 55 0.15 -3.19 -10.06
CA THR A 55 -0.74 -3.84 -11.02
C THR A 55 -1.61 -4.88 -10.30
N PRO A 56 -2.79 -5.23 -10.84
CA PRO A 56 -3.57 -6.37 -10.35
C PRO A 56 -2.76 -7.67 -10.23
N ALA A 57 -1.70 -7.82 -11.03
CA ALA A 57 -0.76 -8.94 -10.94
C ALA A 57 0.12 -8.88 -9.67
N GLY A 58 0.59 -7.69 -9.26
CA GLY A 58 1.30 -7.50 -7.99
C GLY A 58 0.42 -7.79 -6.78
N LEU A 59 -0.86 -7.39 -6.83
CA LEU A 59 -1.85 -7.77 -5.81
C LEU A 59 -2.02 -9.29 -5.71
N LEU A 60 -2.15 -10.00 -6.83
CA LEU A 60 -2.24 -11.46 -6.84
C LEU A 60 -0.98 -12.11 -6.28
N PHE A 61 0.20 -11.56 -6.56
CA PHE A 61 1.47 -12.05 -6.04
C PHE A 61 1.57 -11.95 -4.50
N VAL A 62 0.88 -10.98 -3.88
CA VAL A 62 0.80 -10.82 -2.42
C VAL A 62 -0.33 -11.65 -1.81
N PHE A 63 -1.53 -11.60 -2.40
CA PHE A 63 -2.72 -12.25 -1.84
C PHE A 63 -2.71 -13.77 -1.98
N VAL A 64 -2.20 -14.31 -3.09
CA VAL A 64 -2.21 -15.78 -3.32
C VAL A 64 -1.33 -16.50 -2.30
N PRO A 65 -0.07 -16.10 -2.04
CA PRO A 65 0.74 -16.72 -0.99
C PRO A 65 0.13 -16.59 0.41
N LEU A 66 -0.50 -15.45 0.73
CA LEU A 66 -1.20 -15.25 2.02
C LEU A 66 -2.42 -16.16 2.18
N LEU A 67 -3.18 -16.41 1.10
CA LEU A 67 -4.31 -17.34 1.10
C LEU A 67 -3.84 -18.79 1.22
N VAL A 68 -2.81 -19.18 0.46
CA VAL A 68 -2.17 -20.50 0.58
C VAL A 68 -1.67 -20.71 2.00
N PHE A 69 -1.08 -19.68 2.61
CA PHE A 69 -0.64 -19.69 3.99
C PHE A 69 -1.80 -19.95 4.98
N CYS A 70 -2.90 -19.21 4.87
CA CYS A 70 -4.08 -19.40 5.72
C CYS A 70 -4.64 -20.83 5.57
N PHE A 71 -4.73 -21.33 4.34
CA PHE A 71 -5.23 -22.67 4.06
C PHE A 71 -4.33 -23.77 4.66
N CYS A 72 -3.01 -23.67 4.47
CA CYS A 72 -2.04 -24.62 5.01
C CYS A 72 -2.01 -24.62 6.55
N ASN A 73 -2.19 -23.46 7.19
CA ASN A 73 -2.33 -23.38 8.65
C ASN A 73 -3.60 -24.05 9.15
N ALA A 74 -4.74 -23.80 8.49
CA ALA A 74 -6.01 -24.44 8.83
C ALA A 74 -5.91 -25.96 8.68
N LEU A 75 -5.27 -26.43 7.59
CA LEU A 75 -5.06 -27.84 7.33
C LEU A 75 -4.07 -28.47 8.33
N GLY A 76 -2.99 -27.78 8.67
CA GLY A 76 -2.04 -28.20 9.70
C GLY A 76 -2.68 -28.31 11.09
N CYS A 77 -3.54 -27.36 11.46
CA CYS A 77 -4.36 -27.43 12.67
C CYS A 77 -5.28 -28.65 12.66
N GLY A 78 -6.00 -28.86 11.56
CA GLY A 78 -6.93 -29.98 11.41
C GLY A 78 -6.23 -31.33 11.55
N LEU A 79 -5.07 -31.49 10.91
CA LEU A 79 -4.24 -32.70 11.01
C LEU A 79 -3.71 -32.91 12.43
N TYR A 80 -3.22 -31.86 13.08
CA TYR A 80 -2.71 -31.93 14.46
C TYR A 80 -3.82 -32.35 15.44
N LEU A 81 -5.00 -31.74 15.33
CA LEU A 81 -6.18 -32.07 16.12
C LEU A 81 -6.64 -33.51 15.90
N TRP A 82 -6.60 -33.99 14.65
CA TRP A 82 -7.01 -35.34 14.30
C TRP A 82 -6.06 -36.41 14.87
N ILE A 83 -4.75 -36.16 14.84
CA ILE A 83 -3.73 -37.13 15.30
C ILE A 83 -3.68 -37.25 16.83
N ASP A 84 -3.85 -36.15 17.56
CA ASP A 84 -3.60 -36.12 19.02
C ASP A 84 -4.87 -36.32 19.88
N GLY A 85 -6.04 -36.53 19.25
CA GLY A 85 -7.27 -36.95 19.93
C GLY A 85 -8.00 -35.85 20.73
N GLY A 86 -7.66 -34.58 20.50
CA GLY A 86 -8.47 -33.43 20.94
C GLY A 86 -8.31 -32.96 22.39
N ILE A 87 -7.41 -33.54 23.19
CA ILE A 87 -7.32 -33.24 24.63
C ILE A 87 -6.09 -32.35 24.92
N HIS A 88 -6.37 -31.07 25.19
CA HIS A 88 -5.45 -29.98 25.58
C HIS A 88 -4.48 -29.43 24.50
N HIS A 89 -5.03 -28.66 23.55
CA HIS A 89 -4.27 -28.07 22.44
C HIS A 89 -4.30 -26.53 22.36
N GLN A 90 -4.82 -25.84 23.38
CA GLN A 90 -4.95 -24.37 23.37
C GLN A 90 -3.63 -23.65 23.07
N LYS A 91 -2.48 -24.18 23.54
CA LYS A 91 -1.15 -23.59 23.31
C LYS A 91 -0.67 -23.65 21.86
N VAL A 92 -1.25 -24.51 21.02
CA VAL A 92 -0.90 -24.68 19.60
C VAL A 92 -1.95 -24.02 18.71
N ILE A 93 -3.23 -24.19 19.03
CA ILE A 93 -4.34 -23.63 18.25
C ILE A 93 -4.37 -22.11 18.35
N PHE A 94 -4.15 -21.55 19.55
CA PHE A 94 -4.24 -20.10 19.77
C PHE A 94 -3.22 -19.30 18.93
N PRO A 95 -1.91 -19.64 18.90
CA PRO A 95 -0.96 -18.99 18.01
C PRO A 95 -1.34 -19.08 16.54
N ILE A 96 -1.90 -20.21 16.08
CA ILE A 96 -2.25 -20.38 14.67
C ILE A 96 -3.48 -19.53 14.29
N ILE A 97 -4.48 -19.47 15.16
CA ILE A 97 -5.62 -18.55 14.99
C ILE A 97 -5.13 -17.10 14.99
N MET A 98 -4.24 -16.72 15.92
CA MET A 98 -3.65 -15.38 15.98
C MET A 98 -2.88 -15.04 14.70
N LEU A 99 -2.04 -15.95 14.19
CA LEU A 99 -1.33 -15.77 12.92
C LEU A 99 -2.29 -15.63 11.73
N THR A 100 -3.34 -16.46 11.68
CA THR A 100 -4.36 -16.39 10.61
C THR A 100 -5.08 -15.04 10.63
N LEU A 101 -5.50 -14.58 11.82
CA LEU A 101 -6.16 -13.29 11.97
C LEU A 101 -5.22 -12.13 11.61
N LEU A 102 -3.95 -12.19 12.01
CA LEU A 102 -2.95 -11.19 11.64
C LEU A 102 -2.74 -11.10 10.13
N SER A 103 -2.66 -12.26 9.44
CA SER A 103 -2.56 -12.30 7.98
C SER A 103 -3.80 -11.72 7.29
N LEU A 104 -5.01 -12.02 7.79
CA LEU A 104 -6.25 -11.45 7.24
C LEU A 104 -6.34 -9.94 7.46
N SER A 105 -5.93 -9.45 8.63
CA SER A 105 -5.86 -8.01 8.90
C SER A 105 -4.86 -7.31 7.97
N ALA A 106 -3.68 -7.89 7.76
CA ALA A 106 -2.70 -7.37 6.81
C ALA A 106 -3.25 -7.31 5.37
N MET A 107 -3.95 -8.36 4.93
CA MET A 107 -4.62 -8.38 3.63
C MET A 107 -5.65 -7.25 3.49
N GLY A 108 -6.46 -7.01 4.52
CA GLY A 108 -7.44 -5.93 4.53
C GLY A 108 -6.79 -4.55 4.43
N SER A 109 -5.72 -4.30 5.21
CA SER A 109 -4.99 -3.03 5.17
C SER A 109 -4.31 -2.78 3.82
N ILE A 110 -3.72 -3.80 3.21
CA ILE A 110 -3.11 -3.69 1.88
C ILE A 110 -4.18 -3.42 0.82
N GLY A 111 -5.29 -4.17 0.85
CA GLY A 111 -6.40 -3.96 -0.06
C GLY A 111 -7.00 -2.55 0.05
N GLY A 112 -7.15 -2.04 1.28
CA GLY A 112 -7.60 -0.68 1.54
C GLY A 112 -6.63 0.38 0.99
N ALA A 113 -5.34 0.25 1.29
CA ALA A 113 -4.33 1.19 0.80
C ALA A 113 -4.26 1.23 -0.74
N VAL A 114 -4.39 0.08 -1.42
CA VAL A 114 -4.40 0.02 -2.88
C VAL A 114 -5.67 0.62 -3.46
N TYR A 115 -6.82 0.39 -2.82
CA TYR A 115 -8.07 1.05 -3.20
C TYR A 115 -7.95 2.56 -3.07
N ASP A 116 -7.44 3.06 -1.93
CA ASP A 116 -7.23 4.48 -1.68
C ASP A 116 -6.25 5.09 -2.68
N HIS A 117 -5.16 4.38 -3.01
CA HIS A 117 -4.18 4.82 -4.01
C HIS A 117 -4.79 4.90 -5.42
N ASN A 118 -5.58 3.90 -5.82
CA ASN A 118 -6.25 3.92 -7.13
C ASN A 118 -7.29 5.03 -7.21
N ALA A 119 -8.09 5.21 -6.16
CA ALA A 119 -9.05 6.31 -6.08
C ALA A 119 -8.34 7.67 -6.10
N TYR A 120 -7.20 7.79 -5.44
CA TYR A 120 -6.36 8.99 -5.48
C TYR A 120 -5.85 9.26 -6.90
N ASN A 121 -5.28 8.26 -7.57
CA ASN A 121 -4.78 8.41 -8.94
C ASN A 121 -5.92 8.74 -9.91
N GLU A 122 -7.07 8.09 -9.79
CA GLU A 122 -8.24 8.41 -10.60
C GLU A 122 -8.70 9.86 -10.38
N ALA A 123 -8.72 10.33 -9.13
CA ALA A 123 -9.13 11.69 -8.80
C ALA A 123 -8.10 12.76 -9.25
N TYR A 124 -6.80 12.47 -9.13
CA TYR A 124 -5.74 13.47 -9.23
C TYR A 124 -4.75 13.24 -10.39
N THR A 125 -5.02 12.30 -11.30
CA THR A 125 -4.33 12.29 -12.61
C THR A 125 -4.75 13.53 -13.39
N TYR A 126 -3.77 14.29 -13.88
CA TYR A 126 -4.00 15.52 -14.63
C TYR A 126 -4.78 15.24 -15.93
N SER A 127 -5.77 16.07 -16.19
CA SER A 127 -6.29 16.35 -17.53
C SER A 127 -6.74 17.81 -17.55
N PRO A 128 -6.76 18.48 -18.71
CA PRO A 128 -7.27 19.86 -18.80
C PRO A 128 -8.68 20.01 -18.21
N GLU A 129 -9.55 19.02 -18.44
CA GLU A 129 -10.93 19.01 -17.93
C GLU A 129 -10.97 18.87 -16.40
N LYS A 130 -10.17 17.95 -15.85
CA LYS A 130 -10.08 17.76 -14.39
C LYS A 130 -9.47 18.97 -13.71
N TRP A 131 -8.42 19.53 -14.27
CA TRP A 131 -7.76 20.74 -13.76
C TRP A 131 -8.72 21.95 -13.74
N ALA A 132 -9.49 22.13 -14.81
CA ALA A 132 -10.48 23.20 -14.89
C ALA A 132 -11.64 23.02 -13.91
N ALA A 133 -12.07 21.77 -13.67
CA ALA A 133 -13.13 21.43 -12.72
C ALA A 133 -12.65 21.40 -11.26
N ALA A 134 -11.35 21.25 -11.04
CA ALA A 134 -10.73 21.18 -9.73
C ALA A 134 -10.97 22.47 -8.94
N LYS A 135 -11.31 22.32 -7.66
CA LYS A 135 -11.17 23.45 -6.74
C LYS A 135 -9.69 23.72 -6.51
N ASN A 136 -9.33 24.94 -6.13
CA ASN A 136 -7.93 25.34 -5.96
C ASN A 136 -7.14 24.31 -5.13
N TYR A 137 -7.68 23.84 -3.98
CA TYR A 137 -7.06 22.85 -3.09
C TYR A 137 -6.81 21.44 -3.68
N GLU A 138 -7.33 21.16 -4.87
CA GLU A 138 -7.15 19.87 -5.57
C GLU A 138 -6.10 19.97 -6.67
N ARG A 139 -5.81 21.18 -7.16
CA ARG A 139 -4.87 21.40 -8.26
C ARG A 139 -3.44 21.03 -7.89
N TYR A 140 -3.01 21.31 -6.65
CA TYR A 140 -1.68 20.88 -6.18
C TYR A 140 -1.47 19.37 -6.32
N ARG A 141 -2.50 18.58 -6.02
CA ARG A 141 -2.43 17.10 -6.09
C ARG A 141 -2.26 16.58 -7.51
N MET A 142 -2.70 17.35 -8.51
CA MET A 142 -2.55 17.03 -9.93
C MET A 142 -1.22 17.49 -10.52
N TRP A 143 -0.49 18.39 -9.83
CA TRP A 143 0.76 18.96 -10.35
C TRP A 143 1.83 17.90 -10.70
N PRO A 144 2.12 16.89 -9.87
CA PRO A 144 3.10 15.87 -10.23
C PRO A 144 2.73 15.10 -11.51
N SER A 145 1.44 14.79 -11.68
CA SER A 145 0.94 14.14 -12.90
C SER A 145 1.00 15.07 -14.11
N PHE A 146 0.84 16.38 -13.91
CA PHE A 146 1.00 17.36 -14.98
C PHE A 146 2.46 17.43 -15.44
N GLU A 147 3.39 17.59 -14.50
CA GLU A 147 4.82 17.75 -14.77
C GLU A 147 5.44 16.51 -15.44
N SER A 148 4.94 15.31 -15.14
CA SER A 148 5.39 14.09 -15.83
C SER A 148 4.88 13.97 -17.27
N GLN A 149 3.76 14.62 -17.61
CA GLN A 149 3.14 14.56 -18.93
C GLN A 149 3.49 15.75 -19.83
N HIS A 150 3.77 16.91 -19.23
CA HIS A 150 3.93 18.17 -19.91
C HIS A 150 5.14 18.93 -19.39
N ASN A 151 5.95 19.43 -20.32
CA ASN A 151 7.02 20.37 -20.01
C ASN A 151 6.60 21.78 -20.46
N LEU A 152 6.51 22.71 -19.51
CA LEU A 152 6.16 24.09 -19.82
C LEU A 152 7.31 24.89 -20.43
N TYR A 153 8.57 24.47 -20.29
CA TYR A 153 9.70 25.23 -20.82
C TYR A 153 9.59 25.45 -22.34
N GLY A 154 9.68 26.71 -22.76
CA GLY A 154 9.55 27.12 -24.15
C GLY A 154 8.11 27.16 -24.69
N ALA A 155 7.11 26.81 -23.88
CA ALA A 155 5.70 26.94 -24.26
C ALA A 155 5.32 28.43 -24.40
N ASP A 156 4.43 28.73 -25.34
CA ASP A 156 3.84 30.07 -25.43
C ASP A 156 2.67 30.23 -24.44
N GLN A 157 2.25 31.49 -24.25
CA GLN A 157 1.11 31.83 -23.39
C GLN A 157 -0.18 31.07 -23.75
N THR A 158 -0.45 30.84 -25.03
CA THR A 158 -1.66 30.12 -25.48
C THR A 158 -1.63 28.66 -25.02
N THR A 159 -0.48 28.02 -25.14
CA THR A 159 -0.24 26.64 -24.72
C THR A 159 -0.38 26.52 -23.21
N VAL A 160 0.19 27.45 -22.44
CA VAL A 160 0.04 27.50 -20.98
C VAL A 160 -1.43 27.63 -20.59
N VAL A 161 -2.20 28.52 -21.23
CA VAL A 161 -3.64 28.66 -20.97
C VAL A 161 -4.42 27.40 -21.36
N SER A 162 -4.03 26.72 -22.43
CA SER A 162 -4.70 25.50 -22.87
C SER A 162 -4.57 24.36 -21.85
N TYR A 163 -3.46 24.35 -21.08
CA TYR A 163 -3.21 23.36 -20.04
C TYR A 163 -3.78 23.79 -18.69
N LEU A 164 -3.38 24.96 -18.21
CA LEU A 164 -3.62 25.37 -16.83
C LEU A 164 -4.84 26.30 -16.68
N GLY A 165 -5.46 26.71 -17.79
CA GLY A 165 -6.46 27.76 -17.80
C GLY A 165 -5.85 29.14 -17.62
N LYS A 166 -6.71 30.12 -17.36
CA LYS A 166 -6.27 31.50 -17.07
C LYS A 166 -5.60 31.57 -15.69
N PRO A 167 -4.55 32.37 -15.53
CA PRO A 167 -3.92 32.55 -14.22
C PRO A 167 -4.86 33.23 -13.23
N ASP A 168 -4.72 32.87 -11.95
CA ASP A 168 -5.47 33.47 -10.85
C ASP A 168 -4.96 34.89 -10.53
N ARG A 169 -3.66 35.13 -10.74
CA ARG A 169 -3.05 36.46 -10.69
C ARG A 169 -2.08 36.61 -11.86
N SER A 170 -2.17 37.73 -12.58
CA SER A 170 -1.08 38.21 -13.43
C SER A 170 -0.49 39.43 -12.75
N GLU A 171 0.78 39.42 -12.37
CA GLU A 171 1.38 40.64 -11.84
C GLU A 171 1.37 41.71 -12.94
N THR A 172 1.11 42.95 -12.54
CA THR A 172 1.03 44.12 -13.40
C THR A 172 2.33 44.39 -14.19
N THR A 173 3.41 43.70 -13.85
CA THR A 173 4.70 43.69 -14.55
C THR A 173 4.90 42.44 -15.44
N ALA A 174 3.85 41.99 -16.14
CA ALA A 174 3.85 41.24 -17.43
C ALA A 174 4.79 40.03 -17.64
N THR A 175 5.53 39.58 -16.63
CA THR A 175 6.62 38.60 -16.78
C THR A 175 6.36 37.30 -16.02
N ASN A 176 5.31 37.23 -15.21
CA ASN A 176 4.91 36.02 -14.52
C ASN A 176 3.37 35.86 -14.45
N TRP A 177 2.94 34.61 -14.53
CA TRP A 177 1.57 34.17 -14.26
C TRP A 177 1.57 33.33 -13.00
N VAL A 178 0.58 33.55 -12.14
CA VAL A 178 0.45 32.84 -10.86
C VAL A 178 -0.86 32.08 -10.83
N TYR A 179 -0.76 30.79 -10.48
CA TYR A 179 -1.88 29.88 -10.27
C TYR A 179 -1.93 29.46 -8.81
N ASP A 180 -3.11 29.56 -8.20
CA ASP A 180 -3.36 29.10 -6.84
C ASP A 180 -3.66 27.60 -6.86
N LEU A 181 -2.72 26.82 -6.31
CA LEU A 181 -2.85 25.37 -6.18
C LEU A 181 -3.47 24.97 -4.84
N GLY A 182 -3.89 25.95 -4.04
CA GLY A 182 -4.56 25.79 -2.77
C GLY A 182 -3.64 25.31 -1.63
N PRO A 183 -4.22 24.97 -0.48
CA PRO A 183 -3.47 24.64 0.73
C PRO A 183 -2.50 23.49 0.55
N ASP A 184 -1.28 23.67 1.05
CA ASP A 184 -0.31 22.59 1.23
C ASP A 184 -0.42 21.99 2.64
N GLY A 185 -0.19 20.68 2.74
CA GLY A 185 -0.19 19.94 4.00
C GLY A 185 -1.46 20.11 4.85
N LEU A 186 -1.31 20.65 6.07
CA LEU A 186 -2.41 20.88 7.03
C LEU A 186 -3.21 22.17 6.77
N GLY A 187 -2.96 22.86 5.65
CA GLY A 187 -3.76 23.99 5.19
C GLY A 187 -3.49 25.31 5.89
N VAL A 188 -2.23 25.55 6.26
CA VAL A 188 -1.79 26.85 6.81
C VAL A 188 -1.37 27.80 5.69
N ASP A 189 -0.60 27.31 4.72
CA ASP A 189 -0.08 28.10 3.59
C ASP A 189 -0.62 27.55 2.27
N ASN A 190 -0.87 28.43 1.30
CA ASN A 190 -1.26 28.02 -0.04
C ASN A 190 -0.02 27.76 -0.91
N MET A 191 -0.03 26.66 -1.63
CA MET A 191 0.92 26.40 -2.70
C MET A 191 0.54 27.22 -3.93
N LEU A 192 1.48 27.98 -4.46
CA LEU A 192 1.33 28.76 -5.68
C LEU A 192 2.30 28.24 -6.74
N LEU A 193 1.81 28.16 -7.98
CA LEU A 193 2.65 27.96 -9.16
C LEU A 193 2.88 29.30 -9.84
N SER A 194 4.14 29.69 -9.96
CA SER A 194 4.54 30.83 -10.79
C SER A 194 5.18 30.36 -12.08
N VAL A 195 4.70 30.87 -13.21
CA VAL A 195 5.22 30.61 -14.56
C VAL A 195 5.83 31.91 -15.08
N TYR A 196 7.10 31.87 -15.45
CA TYR A 196 7.88 33.04 -15.89
C TYR A 196 8.03 33.06 -17.40
N PHE A 197 7.92 34.24 -18.00
CA PHE A 197 7.98 34.44 -19.45
C PHE A 197 9.17 35.33 -19.85
N SER A 198 9.74 35.05 -21.02
CA SER A 198 10.67 35.94 -21.71
C SER A 198 9.96 37.14 -22.34
N SER A 199 10.73 38.07 -22.91
CA SER A 199 10.22 39.17 -23.75
C SER A 199 9.44 38.67 -24.97
N ASP A 200 9.75 37.47 -25.46
CA ASP A 200 9.09 36.84 -26.60
C ASP A 200 7.83 36.04 -26.20
N ALA A 201 7.37 36.22 -24.95
CA ALA A 201 6.21 35.55 -24.37
C ALA A 201 6.32 34.01 -24.32
N LEU A 202 7.55 33.49 -24.25
CA LEU A 202 7.82 32.06 -24.07
C LEU A 202 8.20 31.76 -22.62
N VAL A 203 7.79 30.61 -22.10
CA VAL A 203 8.11 30.20 -20.73
C VAL A 203 9.61 29.95 -20.57
N THR A 204 10.24 30.65 -19.63
CA THR A 204 11.66 30.52 -19.27
C THR A 204 11.88 29.74 -17.99
N GLY A 205 10.83 29.52 -17.20
CA GLY A 205 10.87 28.71 -16.00
C GLY A 205 9.54 28.72 -15.27
N TYR A 206 9.40 27.85 -14.29
CA TYR A 206 8.28 27.84 -13.36
C TYR A 206 8.74 27.33 -12.00
N SER A 207 8.05 27.73 -10.94
CA SER A 207 8.37 27.34 -9.56
C SER A 207 7.14 27.23 -8.70
N LEU A 208 7.15 26.24 -7.81
CA LEU A 208 6.20 26.11 -6.71
C LEU A 208 6.73 26.82 -5.46
N TRP A 209 5.91 27.61 -4.80
CA TRP A 209 6.24 28.24 -3.52
C TRP A 209 5.01 28.42 -2.63
N GLN A 210 5.23 28.46 -1.31
CA GLN A 210 4.19 28.64 -0.29
C GLN A 210 4.02 30.12 0.04
N SER A 211 2.78 30.60 0.09
CA SER A 211 2.44 32.00 0.43
C SER A 211 1.86 32.17 1.82
#